data_AF-A0AAQ0JM07-F1
#
_entry.id   AF-A0AAQ0JM07-F1
#
_cell.length_a   1.000
_cell.length_b   1.000
_cell.length_c   1.000
_cell.angle_alpha   90.00
_cell.angle_beta   90.00
_cell.angle_gamma   90.00
#
_symmetry.space_group_name_H-M   'P 1'
#
loop_
_entity.id
_entity.type
_entity.pdbx_description
1 polymer ?
#
loop_
_entity_poly.entity_id
_entity_poly.type
_entity_poly.pdbx_seq_one_letter_code
_entity_poly.pdbx_strand_id
1 'polypeptide(L)' 'MQNANTPGAGAVDPAQRADTTIRGDEASADRPASANPPVRFGVLQGQARIADDFDAPLPDYLLDAFEGR' A
#
# COMPACT_ATOMS: atom_id res chain seq x y z
N MET A 1 -4.33 33.96 14.21
CA MET A 1 -3.51 32.90 14.84
C MET A 1 -4.31 31.60 14.75
N GLN A 2 -4.12 30.82 13.69
CA GLN A 2 -4.77 29.51 13.50
C GLN A 2 -3.71 28.43 13.79
N ASN A 3 -4.01 27.58 14.77
CA ASN A 3 -3.17 26.49 15.25
C ASN A 3 -3.47 25.22 14.45
N ALA A 4 -2.57 24.86 13.53
CA ALA A 4 -2.64 23.60 12.81
C ALA A 4 -2.25 22.43 13.73
N ASN A 5 -3.20 21.54 14.02
CA ASN A 5 -2.92 20.23 14.61
C ASN A 5 -2.40 19.30 13.52
N THR A 6 -1.09 19.13 13.44
CA THR A 6 -0.46 18.05 12.68
C THR A 6 -0.52 16.76 13.48
N PRO A 7 -1.12 15.66 12.98
CA PRO A 7 -0.88 14.34 13.55
C PRO A 7 0.59 13.99 13.31
N GLY A 8 1.33 13.76 14.40
CA GLY A 8 2.76 13.46 14.37
C GLY A 8 3.07 12.33 13.40
N ALA A 9 4.01 12.58 12.50
CA ALA A 9 4.70 11.54 11.77
C ALA A 9 5.46 10.69 12.80
N GLY A 10 4.84 9.58 13.22
CA GLY A 10 5.52 8.55 14.00
C GLY A 10 6.71 8.06 13.17
N ALA A 11 7.92 8.34 13.64
CA ALA A 11 9.14 7.80 13.06
C ALA A 11 9.03 6.26 13.11
N VAL A 12 8.87 5.64 11.95
CA VAL A 12 8.98 4.18 11.83
C VAL A 12 10.43 3.80 12.10
N ASP A 13 10.65 3.06 13.18
CA ASP A 13 11.98 2.59 13.58
C ASP A 13 12.51 1.58 12.53
N PRO A 14 13.65 1.86 11.86
CA PRO A 14 14.25 0.94 10.90
C PRO A 14 14.66 -0.40 11.51
N ALA A 15 14.78 -0.51 12.83
CA ALA A 15 15.06 -1.77 13.54
C ALA A 15 13.88 -2.76 13.51
N GLN A 16 12.66 -2.32 13.21
CA GLN A 16 11.51 -3.23 13.03
C GLN A 16 11.45 -3.84 11.62
N ARG A 17 12.41 -3.51 10.75
CA ARG A 17 12.43 -3.92 9.35
C ARG A 17 13.18 -5.23 9.11
N ALA A 18 13.12 -6.20 10.01
CA ALA A 18 13.47 -7.58 9.74
C ALA A 18 13.13 -8.49 10.93
N ASP A 19 11.88 -8.93 11.02
CA ASP A 19 11.60 -10.19 11.71
C ASP A 19 10.59 -11.02 10.90
N THR A 20 11.01 -11.39 9.69
CA THR A 20 10.45 -12.54 8.98
C THR A 20 11.20 -13.79 9.41
N THR A 21 11.23 -14.09 10.71
CA THR A 21 11.54 -15.44 11.16
C THR A 21 10.35 -16.32 10.77
N ILE A 22 10.46 -16.98 9.61
CA ILE A 22 9.67 -18.16 9.33
C ILE A 22 10.06 -19.18 10.40
N ARG A 23 9.26 -19.23 11.48
CA ARG A 23 9.37 -20.24 12.52
C ARG A 23 9.15 -21.59 11.84
N GLY A 24 10.24 -22.33 11.69
CA GLY A 24 10.23 -23.69 11.21
C GLY A 24 9.30 -24.55 12.06
N ASP A 25 8.53 -25.37 11.37
CA ASP A 25 8.25 -26.76 11.71
C ASP A 25 8.22 -27.10 13.20
N GLU A 26 7.19 -26.64 13.90
CA GLU A 26 6.71 -27.34 15.10
C GLU A 26 5.29 -27.83 14.85
N ALA A 27 5.20 -29.15 14.66
CA ALA A 27 3.98 -29.92 14.45
C ALA A 27 3.01 -29.77 15.65
N SER A 28 2.13 -28.77 15.60
CA SER A 28 0.85 -28.80 16.32
C SER A 28 -0.18 -29.50 15.43
N ALA A 29 -0.18 -30.82 15.47
CA ALA A 29 -1.03 -31.70 14.65
C ALA A 29 -2.53 -31.68 15.00
N ASP A 30 -3.03 -30.63 15.68
CA ASP A 30 -4.43 -30.56 16.12
C ASP A 30 -5.09 -29.18 15.86
N ARG A 31 -4.44 -28.32 15.08
CA ARG A 31 -5.10 -27.13 14.56
C ARG A 31 -5.69 -27.47 13.19
N PRO A 32 -7.01 -27.30 12.95
CA PRO A 32 -7.53 -27.41 11.60
C PRO A 32 -6.75 -26.41 10.75
N ALA A 33 -5.98 -26.94 9.78
CA ALA A 33 -5.26 -26.11 8.84
C ALA A 33 -6.32 -25.22 8.18
N SER A 34 -6.26 -23.91 8.48
CA SER A 34 -7.04 -22.91 7.78
C SER A 34 -6.63 -23.03 6.32
N ALA A 35 -7.44 -23.72 5.52
CA ALA A 35 -7.23 -23.80 4.09
C ALA A 35 -7.43 -22.39 3.55
N ASN A 36 -6.32 -21.66 3.41
CA ASN A 36 -6.37 -20.33 2.84
C ASN A 36 -6.99 -20.45 1.44
N PRO A 37 -8.08 -19.74 1.16
CA PRO A 37 -8.70 -19.81 -0.14
C PRO A 37 -7.68 -19.39 -1.20
N PRO A 38 -7.70 -20.01 -2.39
CA PRO A 38 -6.79 -19.64 -3.46
C PRO A 38 -6.99 -18.16 -3.85
N VAL A 39 -5.89 -17.46 -4.11
CA VAL A 39 -5.93 -16.06 -4.56
C VAL A 39 -6.65 -15.98 -5.91
N ARG A 40 -7.64 -15.11 -6.02
CA ARG A 40 -8.41 -14.86 -7.25
C ARG A 40 -8.04 -13.51 -7.84
N PHE A 41 -7.42 -13.51 -9.00
CA PHE A 41 -7.13 -12.29 -9.77
C PHE A 41 -8.32 -11.88 -10.64
N GLY A 42 -8.36 -10.60 -11.05
CA GLY A 42 -9.37 -10.11 -12.00
C GLY A 42 -10.78 -9.98 -11.44
N VAL A 43 -10.98 -10.04 -10.13
CA VAL A 43 -12.32 -9.92 -9.50
C VAL A 43 -13.03 -8.60 -9.77
N LEU A 44 -12.31 -7.58 -10.24
CA LEU A 44 -12.83 -6.26 -10.65
C LEU A 44 -12.61 -5.96 -12.14
N GLN A 45 -12.32 -6.97 -12.96
CA GLN A 45 -12.08 -6.76 -14.40
C GLN A 45 -13.29 -6.07 -15.06
N GLY A 46 -13.02 -4.98 -15.79
CA GLY A 46 -14.06 -4.19 -16.45
C GLY A 46 -14.92 -3.31 -15.54
N GLN A 47 -14.69 -3.33 -14.22
CA GLN A 47 -15.40 -2.47 -13.26
C GLN A 47 -14.73 -1.10 -13.08
N ALA A 48 -13.45 -0.99 -13.44
CA ALA A 48 -12.74 0.28 -13.46
C ALA A 48 -12.88 0.94 -14.84
N ARG A 49 -13.12 2.26 -14.84
CA ARG A 49 -13.09 3.08 -16.04
C ARG A 49 -11.91 4.03 -15.96
N ILE A 50 -11.07 4.00 -16.99
CA ILE A 50 -9.98 4.96 -17.19
C ILE A 50 -10.57 6.13 -17.98
N ALA A 51 -10.21 7.35 -17.60
CA ALA A 51 -10.62 8.54 -18.35
C ALA A 51 -9.88 8.60 -19.69
N ASP A 52 -10.52 9.14 -20.72
CA ASP A 52 -9.95 9.17 -22.08
C ASP A 52 -8.66 10.01 -22.16
N ASP A 53 -8.46 10.90 -21.18
CA ASP A 53 -7.33 11.82 -21.03
C ASP A 53 -6.32 11.36 -19.96
N PHE A 54 -6.38 10.12 -19.49
CA PHE A 54 -5.47 9.64 -18.44
C PHE A 54 -3.98 9.79 -18.81
N ASP A 55 -3.65 9.57 -20.08
CA ASP A 55 -2.29 9.73 -20.61
C ASP A 55 -2.02 11.14 -21.14
N ALA A 56 -2.94 12.09 -20.95
CA ALA A 56 -2.72 13.48 -21.32
C ALA A 56 -1.56 14.08 -20.51
N PRO A 57 -0.81 15.03 -21.08
CA PRO A 57 0.25 15.71 -20.34
C PRO A 57 -0.34 16.41 -19.10
N LEU A 58 0.43 16.40 -18.01
CA LEU A 58 0.06 17.14 -16.81
C LEU A 58 0.06 18.65 -17.12
N PRO A 59 -0.88 19.42 -16.55
CA PRO A 59 -0.86 20.88 -16.60
C PRO A 59 0.44 21.49 -16.08
N ASP A 60 0.89 22.58 -16.70
CA ASP A 60 2.15 23.27 -16.38
C ASP A 60 2.28 23.61 -14.89
N TYR A 61 1.24 24.15 -14.28
CA TYR A 61 1.25 24.52 -12.85
C TYR A 61 1.46 23.30 -11.92
N LEU A 62 1.04 22.10 -12.33
CA LEU A 62 1.31 20.87 -11.59
C LEU A 62 2.74 20.42 -11.80
N LEU A 63 3.25 20.46 -13.03
CA LEU A 63 4.64 20.13 -13.33
C LEU A 63 5.61 21.04 -12.56
N ASP A 64 5.33 22.34 -12.52
CA ASP A 64 6.14 23.32 -11.78
C ASP A 64 6.18 23.01 -10.28
N ALA A 65 5.05 22.56 -9.70
CA ALA A 65 4.99 22.13 -8.31
C ALA A 65 5.85 20.88 -8.03
N PHE A 66 6.01 19.97 -8.99
CA PHE A 66 6.91 18.82 -8.86
C PHE A 66 8.38 19.20 -9.07
N GLU A 67 8.64 20.15 -9.97
CA GLU A 67 9.99 20.52 -10.40
C GLU A 67 10.58 21.73 -9.64
N GLY A 68 9.79 22.35 -8.75
CA GLY A 68 10.24 23.38 -7.82
C GLY A 68 10.59 24.72 -8.47
N ARG A 69 9.91 25.05 -9.57
CA ARG A 69 10.07 26.31 -10.31
C ARG A 69 8.86 27.23 -10.18
#